data_AF-W1XW03-F1
#
_entry.id   AF-W1XW03-F1
#
_cell.length_a   1.000
_cell.length_b   1.000
_cell.length_c   1.000
_cell.angle_alpha   90.00
_cell.angle_beta   90.00
_cell.angle_gamma   90.00
#
_symmetry.space_group_name_H-M   'P 1'
#
loop_
_entity.id
_entity.type
_entity.pdbx_description
1 polymer ?
#
loop_
_entity_poly.entity_id
_entity_poly.type
_entity_poly.pdbx_seq_one_letter_code
_entity_poly.pdbx_strand_id
1 'polypeptide(L)' 'TINAAYAIDRADKIGSIEVGKNADFVVFDARNVEYLMYHFGINHTKKVYKNGNLVVDNKVVVYDKLTIAP' A
#
# COMPACT_ATOMS: atom_id res chain seq x y z
N THR A 1 -3.26 2.19 -7.10
CA THR A 1 -4.55 2.87 -6.85
C THR A 1 -5.44 2.74 -8.09
N ILE A 2 -6.70 3.17 -8.03
CA ILE A 2 -7.74 2.75 -8.98
C ILE A 2 -7.43 3.09 -10.44
N ASN A 3 -6.96 4.32 -10.71
CA ASN A 3 -6.60 4.73 -12.08
C ASN A 3 -5.44 3.91 -12.64
N ALA A 4 -4.43 3.62 -11.81
CA ALA A 4 -3.30 2.78 -12.22
C ALA A 4 -3.73 1.33 -12.49
N ALA A 5 -4.72 0.81 -11.76
CA ALA A 5 -5.26 -0.53 -11.97
C ALA A 5 -6.09 -0.62 -13.26
N TYR A 6 -6.90 0.41 -13.57
CA TYR A 6 -7.62 0.50 -14.84
C TYR A 6 -6.68 0.57 -16.05
N ALA A 7 -5.58 1.33 -15.94
CA ALA A 7 -4.61 1.48 -17.01
C ALA A 7 -3.95 0.16 -17.45
N ILE A 8 -4.00 -0.88 -16.62
CA ILE A 8 -3.42 -2.20 -16.90
C ILE A 8 -4.46 -3.33 -16.90
N ASP A 9 -5.75 -3.01 -16.98
CA ASP A 9 -6.86 -3.98 -16.96
C ASP A 9 -6.87 -4.90 -15.72
N ARG A 10 -6.65 -4.31 -14.54
CA ARG A 10 -6.61 -5.03 -13.25
C ARG A 10 -7.47 -4.40 -12.16
N ALA A 11 -8.38 -3.50 -12.53
CA ALA A 11 -9.26 -2.80 -11.60
C ALA A 11 -10.24 -3.74 -10.85
N ASP A 12 -10.50 -4.92 -11.41
CA ASP A 12 -11.28 -6.01 -10.79
C ASP A 12 -10.56 -6.64 -9.59
N LYS A 13 -9.22 -6.59 -9.55
CA LYS A 13 -8.38 -7.29 -8.56
C LYS A 13 -7.62 -6.37 -7.62
N ILE A 14 -7.19 -5.20 -8.07
CA ILE A 14 -6.31 -4.29 -7.30
C ILE A 14 -6.70 -2.83 -7.48
N GLY A 15 -6.10 -1.96 -6.67
CA GLY A 15 -6.15 -0.50 -6.86
C GLY A 15 -7.19 0.22 -6.01
N SER A 16 -8.11 -0.49 -5.39
CA SER A 16 -9.10 0.06 -4.44
C SER A 16 -9.32 -0.92 -3.28
N ILE A 17 -9.89 -0.40 -2.18
CA ILE A 17 -10.22 -1.19 -0.98
C ILE A 17 -11.68 -1.64 -1.12
N GLU A 18 -11.87 -2.87 -1.62
CA GLU A 18 -13.18 -3.48 -1.84
C GLU A 18 -13.10 -4.98 -1.51
N VAL A 19 -14.23 -5.56 -1.12
CA VAL A 19 -14.33 -7.01 -0.84
C VAL A 19 -13.99 -7.79 -2.12
N GLY A 20 -13.16 -8.83 -1.99
CA GLY A 20 -12.73 -9.68 -3.10
C GLY A 20 -11.46 -9.19 -3.83
N LYS A 21 -10.99 -7.96 -3.57
CA LYS A 21 -9.72 -7.45 -4.12
C LYS A 21 -8.54 -7.78 -3.20
N ASN A 22 -7.33 -7.73 -3.74
CA ASN A 22 -6.12 -7.95 -2.95
C ASN A 22 -6.02 -6.88 -1.85
N ALA A 23 -5.66 -7.31 -0.64
CA ALA A 23 -5.39 -6.42 0.49
C ALA A 23 -4.02 -5.73 0.34
N ASP A 24 -3.96 -4.81 -0.64
CA ASP A 24 -2.83 -3.96 -0.97
C ASP A 24 -3.09 -2.54 -0.49
N PHE A 25 -2.54 -2.17 0.67
CA PHE A 25 -2.76 -0.83 1.23
C PHE A 25 -1.58 -0.36 2.10
N VAL A 26 -1.55 0.94 2.33
CA VAL A 26 -0.58 1.62 3.18
C VAL A 26 -1.30 2.30 4.34
N VAL A 27 -0.75 2.20 5.53
CA VAL A 27 -1.17 2.97 6.71
C VAL A 27 -0.19 4.11 6.90
N PHE A 28 -0.69 5.34 6.90
CA PHE A 28 0.10 6.53 7.14
C PHE A 28 0.02 6.97 8.61
N ASP A 29 1.15 7.41 9.16
CA ASP A 29 1.23 8.08 10.46
C ASP A 29 0.94 9.57 10.27
N ALA A 30 -0.32 9.89 9.99
CA ALA A 30 -0.77 11.26 9.74
C ALA A 30 -2.07 11.52 10.49
N ARG A 31 -2.25 12.77 10.95
CA ARG A 31 -3.44 13.17 11.71
C ARG A 31 -4.70 13.25 10.84
N ASN A 32 -4.52 13.60 9.58
CA ASN A 32 -5.57 13.74 8.57
C ASN A 32 -4.95 13.69 7.16
N VAL A 33 -5.79 13.78 6.13
CA VAL A 33 -5.36 13.70 4.73
C VAL A 33 -4.58 14.94 4.32
N GLU A 34 -4.95 16.11 4.83
CA GLU A 34 -4.29 17.39 4.55
C GLU A 34 -2.83 17.36 5.00
N TYR A 35 -2.55 16.75 6.14
CA TYR A 35 -1.19 16.62 6.66
C TYR A 35 -0.29 15.86 5.68
N LEU A 36 -0.79 14.81 5.04
CA LEU A 36 -0.06 14.05 4.02
C LEU A 36 0.28 14.93 2.80
N MET A 37 -0.68 15.75 2.37
CA MET A 37 -0.49 16.64 1.22
C MET A 37 0.47 17.79 1.53
N TYR A 38 0.32 18.49 2.66
CA TYR A 38 1.13 19.68 2.95
C TYR A 38 2.56 19.39 3.39
N HIS A 39 2.87 18.17 3.83
CA HIS A 39 4.21 17.77 4.27
C HIS A 39 4.91 16.90 3.23
N PHE A 40 5.05 17.45 2.02
CA PHE A 40 5.80 16.83 0.93
C PHE A 40 7.26 16.56 1.33
N GLY A 41 7.82 15.44 0.84
CA GLY A 41 9.21 15.04 1.10
C GLY A 41 9.43 14.31 2.42
N ILE A 42 8.41 14.21 3.29
CA ILE A 42 8.47 13.41 4.52
C ILE A 42 7.87 12.03 4.26
N ASN A 43 8.56 10.99 4.69
CA ASN A 43 8.01 9.63 4.68
C ASN A 43 7.06 9.44 5.88
N HIS A 44 5.75 9.48 5.60
CA HIS A 44 4.67 9.22 6.56
C HIS A 44 4.25 7.75 6.63
N THR A 45 4.90 6.86 5.88
CA THR A 45 4.55 5.43 5.84
C THR A 45 4.78 4.79 7.20
N LYS A 46 3.73 4.22 7.79
CA LYS A 46 3.80 3.45 9.03
C LYS A 46 3.82 1.96 8.75
N LYS A 47 2.85 1.47 7.98
CA LYS A 47 2.76 0.06 7.60
C LYS A 47 2.42 -0.08 6.13
N VAL A 48 2.92 -1.13 5.48
CA VAL A 48 2.52 -1.51 4.13
C VAL A 48 2.07 -2.97 4.17
N TYR A 49 0.90 -3.21 3.60
CA TYR A 49 0.35 -4.55 3.41
C TYR A 49 0.33 -4.87 1.91
N LYS A 50 0.81 -6.06 1.56
CA LYS A 50 0.80 -6.60 0.20
C LYS A 50 0.16 -7.98 0.21
N ASN A 51 -0.92 -8.16 -0.54
CA ASN A 51 -1.73 -9.37 -0.53
C ASN A 51 -2.11 -9.81 0.90
N GLY A 52 -2.38 -8.85 1.79
CA GLY A 52 -2.69 -9.10 3.21
C GLY A 52 -1.49 -9.33 4.13
N ASN A 53 -0.27 -9.42 3.59
CA ASN A 53 0.95 -9.63 4.39
C ASN A 53 1.59 -8.30 4.76
N LEU A 54 2.00 -8.14 6.03
CA LEU A 54 2.77 -6.99 6.48
C LEU A 54 4.19 -7.06 5.88
N VAL A 55 4.54 -6.09 5.05
CA VAL A 55 5.84 -6.02 4.35
C VAL A 55 6.70 -4.85 4.79
N VAL A 56 6.10 -3.81 5.39
CA VAL A 56 6.82 -2.70 6.01
C VAL A 56 6.19 -2.41 7.36
N ASP A 57 7.01 -2.23 8.40
CA ASP A 57 6.60 -1.75 9.71
C ASP A 57 7.54 -0.64 10.18
N ASN A 58 6.97 0.49 10.59
CA ASN A 58 7.68 1.70 11.01
C ASN A 58 8.85 2.09 10.09
N LYS A 59 8.58 2.15 8.78
CA LYS A 59 9.55 2.50 7.71
C LYS A 59 10.67 1.48 7.49
N VAL A 60 10.61 0.33 8.14
CA VAL A 60 11.55 -0.79 7.96
C VAL A 60 10.86 -1.88 7.15
N VAL A 61 11.57 -2.44 6.17
CA VAL A 61 11.09 -3.61 5.41
C VAL A 61 11.21 -4.85 6.31
N VAL A 62 10.12 -5.60 6.44
CA VAL A 62 10.01 -6.72 7.40
C VAL A 62 9.67 -8.08 6.75
N TYR A 63 9.67 -8.17 5.42
CA TYR A 63 9.53 -9.46 4.73
C TYR A 63 10.89 -10.03 4.33
N ASP A 64 11.06 -11.34 4.53
CA ASP A 64 12.22 -12.07 4.01
C ASP A 64 12.14 -12.21 2.49
N LYS A 65 13.28 -12.07 1.81
CA LYS A 65 13.43 -12.19 0.34
C LYS A 65 13.19 -13.61 -0.23
N LEU A 66 12.47 -14.50 0.47
CA LEU A 66 12.40 -15.93 0.14
C LEU A 66 11.07 -16.42 -0.46
N THR A 67 10.10 -15.55 -0.72
CA THR A 67 8.81 -15.95 -1.34
C THR A 67 8.39 -15.03 -2.48
N ILE A 68 9.27 -14.85 -3.45
CA ILE A 68 8.84 -14.65 -4.84
C ILE A 68 9.16 -15.96 -5.55
N ALA A 69 8.32 -16.97 -5.32
CA ALA A 69 8.20 -18.06 -6.28
C ALA A 69 7.62 -17.49 -7.59
N PRO A 70 8.05 -18.00 -8.76
CA PRO A 70 7.78 -17.41 -10.07
C PRO A 70 6.29 -17.24 -10.40
#